data_AF-A0A920FZ15-F1
#
_entry.id   AF-A0A920FZ15-F1
#
_cell.length_a   1.000
_cell.length_b   1.000
_cell.length_c   1.000
_cell.angle_alpha   90.00
_cell.angle_beta   90.00
_cell.angle_gamma   90.00
#
_symmetry.space_group_name_H-M   'P 1'
#
loop_
_entity.id
_entity.type
_entity.pdbx_description
1 polymer ?
#
loop_
_entity_poly.entity_id
_entity_poly.type
_entity_poly.pdbx_seq_one_letter_code
_entity_poly.pdbx_strand_id
1 'polypeptide(L)'
;MIMTDIRRIVIGQLPNGEIKRISDGIAEDIITDNARPGYKSTKIWATLRSPANFGNDAKEESDSYPHTLIPPKSGSICRFVTFPPENEYINKVTREDVKNFYKSINSIELFSAKNSKHPYMHKNNSLDYIYVMKGSIFLILDEDQVQLNQGDTIV
;
A
#
# COMPACT_ATOMS: atom_id res chain seq x y z
N MET A 1 9.80 -8.64 15.99
CA MET A 1 9.97 -9.30 14.67
C MET A 1 9.44 -8.36 13.59
N ILE A 2 10.35 -7.74 12.83
CA ILE A 2 10.06 -7.00 11.60
C ILE A 2 9.36 -7.96 10.62
N MET A 3 8.34 -7.51 9.88
CA MET A 3 7.77 -8.33 8.81
C MET A 3 8.87 -8.64 7.79
N THR A 4 9.22 -9.91 7.74
CA THR A 4 10.06 -10.55 6.73
C THR A 4 9.34 -10.54 5.39
N ASP A 5 10.13 -10.60 4.32
CA ASP A 5 9.74 -10.77 2.91
C ASP A 5 8.33 -11.31 2.68
N ILE A 6 7.51 -10.55 1.95
CA ILE A 6 6.12 -10.92 1.67
C ILE A 6 6.07 -11.86 0.48
N ARG A 7 5.61 -13.10 0.70
CA ARG A 7 5.41 -14.08 -0.38
C ARG A 7 4.15 -13.79 -1.18
N ARG A 8 4.28 -13.71 -2.50
CA ARG A 8 3.18 -13.60 -3.47
C ARG A 8 3.07 -14.89 -4.29
N ILE A 9 1.89 -15.50 -4.25
CA ILE A 9 1.53 -16.65 -5.09
C ILE A 9 0.45 -16.17 -6.07
N VAL A 10 0.72 -16.32 -7.36
CA VAL A 10 -0.23 -16.00 -8.43
C VAL A 10 -0.72 -17.29 -9.04
N ILE A 11 -2.02 -17.46 -9.10
CA ILE A 11 -2.68 -18.58 -9.77
C ILE A 11 -3.42 -18.07 -11.01
N GLY A 12 -3.61 -18.95 -11.98
CA GLY A 12 -4.34 -18.66 -13.20
C GLY A 12 -4.95 -19.94 -13.76
N GLN A 13 -5.74 -19.79 -14.81
CA GLN A 13 -6.39 -20.91 -15.50
C GLN A 13 -5.81 -21.03 -16.91
N LEU A 14 -5.44 -22.24 -17.30
CA LEU A 14 -5.02 -22.56 -18.67
C LEU A 14 -6.24 -22.62 -19.61
N PRO A 15 -6.05 -22.51 -20.93
CA PRO A 15 -7.16 -22.59 -21.90
C PRO A 15 -7.98 -23.89 -21.83
N ASN A 16 -7.40 -24.98 -21.31
CA ASN A 16 -8.08 -26.26 -21.10
C ASN A 16 -8.91 -26.32 -19.79
N GLY A 17 -8.94 -25.23 -19.01
CA GLY A 17 -9.67 -25.13 -17.74
C GLY A 17 -8.87 -25.50 -16.49
N GLU A 18 -7.62 -25.99 -16.62
CA GLU A 18 -6.79 -26.38 -15.48
C GLU A 18 -6.27 -25.16 -14.70
N ILE A 19 -6.32 -25.23 -13.37
CA ILE A 19 -5.74 -24.21 -12.49
C ILE A 19 -4.24 -24.47 -12.30
N LYS A 20 -3.42 -23.45 -12.50
CA LYS A 20 -1.97 -23.54 -12.37
C LYS A 20 -1.41 -22.38 -11.56
N ARG A 21 -0.32 -22.65 -10.85
CA ARG A 21 0.54 -21.63 -10.25
C ARG A 21 1.35 -20.93 -11.33
N ILE A 22 1.06 -19.66 -11.58
CA ILE A 22 1.76 -18.80 -12.54
C ILE A 22 3.10 -18.33 -11.97
N SER A 23 3.12 -17.93 -10.70
CA SER A 23 4.35 -17.56 -10.00
C SER A 23 4.24 -17.77 -8.49
N ASP A 24 5.38 -17.98 -7.84
CA ASP A 24 5.50 -18.19 -6.40
C ASP A 24 6.87 -17.68 -5.96
N GLY A 25 6.88 -16.58 -5.23
CA GLY A 25 8.11 -15.92 -4.82
C GLY A 25 7.87 -14.76 -3.88
N ILE A 26 8.96 -14.09 -3.50
CA ILE A 26 8.88 -12.87 -2.72
C ILE A 26 8.40 -11.73 -3.63
N ALA A 27 7.52 -10.86 -3.12
CA ALA A 27 7.11 -9.65 -3.81
C ALA A 27 8.24 -8.61 -3.74
N GLU A 28 8.75 -8.22 -4.91
CA GLU A 28 9.94 -7.37 -5.05
C GLU A 28 9.61 -5.89 -5.25
N ASP A 29 8.36 -5.55 -5.54
CA ASP A 29 7.93 -4.17 -5.71
C ASP A 29 7.71 -3.50 -4.34
N ILE A 30 8.80 -2.93 -3.82
CA ILE A 30 8.91 -2.36 -2.48
C ILE A 30 9.27 -0.87 -2.55
N ILE A 31 8.44 -0.05 -1.91
CA ILE A 31 8.73 1.36 -1.63
C ILE A 31 9.22 1.48 -0.20
N THR A 32 10.27 2.28 0.01
CA THR A 32 10.75 2.73 1.32
C THR A 32 10.65 4.25 1.44
N ASP A 33 10.79 4.75 2.67
CA ASP A 33 10.89 6.18 2.93
C ASP A 33 12.09 6.45 3.84
N ASN A 34 13.08 7.19 3.32
CA ASN A 34 14.29 7.53 4.09
C ASN A 34 13.98 8.41 5.31
N ALA A 35 12.92 9.22 5.25
CA ALA A 35 12.48 10.05 6.36
C ALA A 35 11.66 9.27 7.40
N ARG A 36 11.26 8.03 7.10
CA ARG A 36 10.65 7.07 8.03
C ARG A 36 11.42 5.74 8.02
N PRO A 37 12.64 5.67 8.59
CA PRO A 37 13.41 4.44 8.61
C PRO A 37 12.59 3.26 9.15
N GLY A 38 12.46 2.20 8.34
CA GLY A 38 11.61 1.04 8.66
C GLY A 38 10.24 1.04 7.97
N TYR A 39 9.82 2.16 7.36
CA TYR A 39 8.64 2.19 6.50
C TYR A 39 8.87 1.33 5.25
N LYS A 40 7.91 0.44 4.97
CA LYS A 40 7.90 -0.38 3.76
C LYS A 40 6.49 -0.52 3.25
N SER A 41 6.27 -0.27 1.96
CA SER A 41 5.06 -0.68 1.23
C SER A 41 5.47 -1.73 0.21
N THR A 42 4.83 -2.89 0.21
CA THR A 42 5.08 -3.97 -0.75
C THR A 42 3.83 -4.20 -1.59
N LYS A 43 3.89 -3.89 -2.89
CA LYS A 43 2.77 -4.09 -3.82
C LYS A 43 2.59 -5.58 -4.10
N ILE A 44 1.38 -6.08 -3.95
CA ILE A 44 1.03 -7.47 -4.21
C ILE A 44 0.34 -7.61 -5.56
N TRP A 45 -0.69 -6.81 -5.79
CA TRP A 45 -1.50 -6.89 -7.01
C TRP A 45 -2.17 -5.56 -7.32
N ALA A 46 -2.26 -5.23 -8.61
CA ALA A 46 -3.09 -4.15 -9.11
C ALA A 46 -4.13 -4.70 -10.07
N THR A 47 -5.39 -4.35 -9.85
CA THR A 47 -6.50 -4.64 -10.77
C THR A 47 -6.85 -3.34 -11.47
N LEU A 48 -6.74 -3.29 -12.80
CA LEU A 48 -6.89 -2.03 -13.54
C LEU A 48 -8.34 -1.64 -13.85
N ARG A 49 -9.27 -2.60 -13.72
CA ARG A 49 -10.68 -2.45 -14.08
C ARG A 49 -11.58 -3.39 -13.28
N SER A 50 -12.86 -3.06 -13.22
CA SER A 50 -13.90 -3.85 -12.59
C SER A 50 -15.04 -4.03 -13.60
N PRO A 51 -15.41 -5.27 -13.99
CA PRO A 51 -14.86 -6.55 -13.53
C PRO A 51 -13.36 -6.75 -13.86
N ALA A 52 -12.68 -7.56 -13.04
CA ALA A 52 -11.24 -7.80 -13.16
C ALA A 52 -10.86 -8.55 -14.45
N ASN A 53 -9.61 -8.38 -14.88
CA ASN A 53 -9.02 -9.20 -15.93
C ASN A 53 -8.70 -10.60 -15.40
N PHE A 54 -9.19 -11.63 -16.08
CA PHE A 54 -8.84 -13.04 -15.81
C PHE A 54 -8.04 -13.67 -16.97
N GLY A 55 -7.59 -12.86 -17.93
CA GLY A 55 -6.79 -13.28 -19.08
C GLY A 55 -5.33 -13.59 -18.73
N ASN A 56 -4.60 -14.14 -19.71
CA ASN A 56 -3.19 -14.55 -19.55
C ASN A 56 -2.23 -13.37 -19.27
N ASP A 57 -2.65 -12.16 -19.62
CA ASP A 57 -1.92 -10.90 -19.43
C ASP A 57 -2.21 -10.22 -18.08
N ALA A 58 -3.13 -10.75 -17.25
CA ALA A 58 -3.54 -10.10 -15.99
C ALA A 58 -2.35 -9.87 -15.02
N LYS A 59 -1.38 -10.78 -15.00
CA LYS A 59 -0.16 -10.61 -14.19
C LYS A 59 0.72 -9.47 -14.74
N GLU A 60 0.86 -9.38 -16.05
CA GLU A 60 1.63 -8.32 -16.70
C GLU A 60 0.96 -6.95 -16.51
N GLU A 61 -0.37 -6.88 -16.63
CA GLU A 61 -1.15 -5.67 -16.30
C GLU A 61 -0.91 -5.24 -14.84
N SER A 62 -0.97 -6.18 -13.89
CA SER A 62 -0.73 -5.89 -12.47
C SER A 62 0.71 -5.42 -12.22
N ASP A 63 1.70 -6.10 -12.80
CA ASP A 63 3.11 -5.81 -12.58
C ASP A 63 3.53 -4.48 -13.23
N SER A 64 2.97 -4.14 -14.39
CA SER A 64 3.27 -2.89 -15.13
C SER A 64 2.63 -1.64 -14.51
N TYR A 65 1.59 -1.78 -13.68
CA TYR A 65 1.02 -0.63 -12.98
C TYR A 65 2.01 -0.05 -11.96
N PRO A 66 2.24 1.27 -11.94
CA PRO A 66 3.21 1.86 -11.02
C PRO A 66 2.83 1.57 -9.56
N HIS A 67 3.83 1.39 -8.71
CA HIS A 67 3.60 1.38 -7.27
C HIS A 67 3.28 2.81 -6.82
N THR A 68 2.01 3.03 -6.52
CA THR A 68 1.46 4.31 -6.06
C THR A 68 0.49 4.05 -4.91
N LEU A 69 0.12 5.08 -4.18
CA LEU A 69 -0.94 5.00 -3.17
C LEU A 69 -2.33 5.02 -3.79
N ILE A 70 -2.44 5.53 -5.03
CA ILE A 70 -3.69 5.79 -5.73
C ILE A 70 -4.05 4.56 -6.57
N PRO A 71 -5.20 3.89 -6.33
CA PRO A 71 -5.62 2.77 -7.15
C PRO A 71 -6.06 3.25 -8.55
N PRO A 72 -6.10 2.33 -9.53
CA PRO A 72 -6.75 2.61 -10.82
C PRO A 72 -8.20 3.07 -10.64
N LYS A 73 -8.68 3.99 -11.48
CA LYS A 73 -10.00 4.66 -11.35
C LYS A 73 -11.19 3.70 -11.17
N SER A 74 -11.14 2.52 -11.79
CA SER A 74 -12.18 1.49 -11.69
C SER A 74 -11.61 0.17 -11.19
N GLY A 75 -10.57 0.23 -10.36
CA GLY A 75 -9.76 -0.91 -9.98
C GLY A 75 -9.38 -0.92 -8.51
N SER A 76 -8.35 -1.68 -8.18
CA SER A 76 -7.86 -1.81 -6.80
C SER A 76 -6.36 -2.04 -6.77
N ILE A 77 -5.75 -1.75 -5.63
CA ILE A 77 -4.35 -2.09 -5.36
C ILE A 77 -4.28 -2.78 -4.00
N CYS A 78 -3.64 -3.95 -3.95
CA CYS A 78 -3.37 -4.71 -2.74
C CYS A 78 -1.90 -4.57 -2.39
N ARG A 79 -1.62 -4.22 -1.13
CA ARG A 79 -0.26 -4.02 -0.61
C ARG A 79 -0.18 -4.35 0.87
N PHE A 80 1.01 -4.74 1.32
CA PHE A 80 1.36 -4.77 2.73
C PHE A 80 2.08 -3.48 3.09
N VAL A 81 1.74 -2.87 4.22
CA VAL A 81 2.42 -1.68 4.71
C VAL A 81 2.95 -1.92 6.11
N THR A 82 4.23 -1.61 6.32
CA THR A 82 4.91 -1.61 7.61
C THR A 82 5.16 -0.17 8.01
N PHE A 83 4.70 0.21 9.20
CA PHE A 83 5.02 1.50 9.81
C PHE A 83 6.00 1.28 10.97
N PRO A 84 7.11 2.02 11.04
CA PRO A 84 7.96 2.02 12.22
C PRO A 84 7.29 2.80 13.36
N PRO A 85 7.70 2.59 14.63
CA PRO A 85 7.26 3.42 15.74
C PRO A 85 7.47 4.91 15.45
N GLU A 86 6.44 5.73 15.67
CA GLU A 86 6.42 7.14 15.28
C GLU A 86 7.53 7.98 15.93
N ASN A 87 7.83 7.68 17.20
CA ASN A 87 8.85 8.37 18.00
C ASN A 87 10.26 8.32 17.39
N GLU A 88 10.53 7.40 16.46
CA GLU A 88 11.82 7.28 15.79
C GLU A 88 12.06 8.39 14.73
N TYR A 89 10.99 8.92 14.13
CA TYR A 89 11.08 9.81 12.96
C TYR A 89 10.28 11.12 13.05
N ILE A 90 9.21 11.20 13.83
CA ILE A 90 8.23 12.29 13.72
C ILE A 90 8.79 13.69 14.00
N ASN A 91 9.79 13.80 14.86
CA ASN A 91 10.45 15.08 15.18
C ASN A 91 11.55 15.47 14.17
N LYS A 92 11.85 14.61 13.20
CA LYS A 92 12.90 14.81 12.19
C LYS A 92 12.35 15.03 10.79
N VAL A 93 11.18 14.47 10.50
CA VAL A 93 10.56 14.54 9.17
C VAL A 93 10.19 15.99 8.82
N THR A 94 10.66 16.46 7.68
CA THR A 94 10.28 17.78 7.16
C THR A 94 9.15 17.67 6.16
N ARG A 95 8.49 18.79 5.91
CA ARG A 95 7.46 18.91 4.89
C ARG A 95 7.99 18.62 3.48
N GLU A 96 9.25 18.93 3.21
CA GLU A 96 9.89 18.65 1.93
C GLU A 96 10.18 17.14 1.77
N ASP A 97 10.55 16.46 2.85
CA ASP A 97 10.70 14.99 2.84
C ASP A 97 9.39 14.30 2.48
N VAL A 98 8.29 14.72 3.11
CA VAL A 98 6.94 14.19 2.83
C VAL A 98 6.56 14.41 1.36
N LYS A 99 6.78 15.62 0.84
CA LYS A 99 6.51 15.96 -0.55
C LYS A 99 7.34 15.09 -1.51
N ASN A 100 8.62 14.91 -1.21
CA ASN A 100 9.53 14.09 -2.00
C ASN A 100 9.15 12.60 -1.98
N PHE A 101 8.68 12.10 -0.84
CA PHE A 101 8.11 10.76 -0.74
C PHE A 101 6.90 10.59 -1.65
N TYR A 102 5.90 11.46 -1.58
CA TYR A 102 4.72 11.37 -2.46
C TYR A 102 5.09 11.50 -3.94
N LYS A 103 6.08 12.35 -4.28
CA LYS A 103 6.60 12.48 -5.65
C LYS A 103 7.30 11.21 -6.13
N SER A 104 8.14 10.57 -5.30
CA SER A 104 8.92 9.40 -5.71
C SER A 104 8.04 8.17 -6.01
N ILE A 105 6.82 8.15 -5.50
CA ILE A 105 5.87 7.04 -5.64
C ILE A 105 4.70 7.36 -6.58
N ASN A 106 4.81 8.40 -7.42
CA ASN A 106 3.74 8.83 -8.34
C ASN A 106 2.41 9.11 -7.62
N SER A 107 2.45 9.83 -6.50
CA SER A 107 1.29 10.18 -5.68
C SER A 107 1.35 11.63 -5.17
N ILE A 108 1.98 12.54 -5.91
CA ILE A 108 2.20 13.93 -5.48
C ILE A 108 0.90 14.69 -5.20
N GLU A 109 -0.20 14.31 -5.86
CA GLU A 109 -1.53 14.84 -5.64
C GLU A 109 -2.10 14.55 -4.25
N LEU A 110 -1.58 13.55 -3.54
CA LEU A 110 -1.95 13.24 -2.15
C LEU A 110 -1.25 14.15 -1.13
N PHE A 111 -0.20 14.86 -1.54
CA PHE A 111 0.50 15.79 -0.66
C PHE A 111 -0.38 17.02 -0.37
N SER A 112 -0.68 17.24 0.90
CA SER A 112 -1.44 18.42 1.34
C SER A 112 -0.53 19.61 1.61
N ALA A 113 -0.85 20.76 0.99
CA ALA A 113 -0.24 22.07 1.26
C ALA A 113 -0.45 22.57 2.71
N LYS A 114 -1.52 22.08 3.36
CA LYS A 114 -2.01 22.58 4.64
C LYS A 114 -1.37 21.81 5.81
N ASN A 115 -1.37 22.44 6.98
CA ASN A 115 -1.05 21.73 8.23
C ASN A 115 -2.20 20.77 8.56
N SER A 116 -1.91 19.47 8.51
CA SER A 116 -2.76 18.38 8.95
C SER A 116 -2.37 17.91 10.35
N LYS A 117 -3.22 17.08 10.98
CA LYS A 117 -2.91 16.47 12.29
C LYS A 117 -1.66 15.60 12.27
N HIS A 118 -1.37 14.96 11.13
CA HIS A 118 -0.17 14.17 10.90
C HIS A 118 0.45 14.52 9.52
N PRO A 119 1.78 14.59 9.38
CA PRO A 119 2.44 15.04 8.14
C PRO A 119 2.09 14.21 6.90
N TYR A 120 1.84 12.90 7.06
CA TYR A 120 1.47 11.97 5.98
C TYR A 120 -0.05 11.76 5.84
N MET A 121 -0.87 12.60 6.51
CA MET A 121 -2.32 12.56 6.36
C MET A 121 -2.70 12.96 4.93
N HIS A 122 -3.48 12.11 4.27
CA HIS A 122 -3.93 12.34 2.90
C HIS A 122 -5.35 11.82 2.70
N LYS A 123 -5.96 12.26 1.60
CA LYS A 123 -7.28 11.81 1.16
C LYS A 123 -7.19 11.42 -0.30
N ASN A 124 -7.79 10.28 -0.62
CA ASN A 124 -7.98 9.80 -1.98
C ASN A 124 -9.45 9.42 -2.20
N ASN A 125 -9.92 9.43 -3.44
CA ASN A 125 -11.24 8.93 -3.81
C ASN A 125 -11.19 7.41 -4.01
N SER A 126 -10.87 6.68 -2.94
CA SER A 126 -10.88 5.22 -2.88
C SER A 126 -11.64 4.72 -1.65
N LEU A 127 -12.06 3.46 -1.70
CA LEU A 127 -12.48 2.69 -0.53
C LEU A 127 -11.34 1.73 -0.20
N ASP A 128 -10.87 1.75 1.04
CA ASP A 128 -9.71 0.97 1.46
C ASP A 128 -10.14 -0.05 2.51
N TYR A 129 -9.87 -1.34 2.27
CA TYR A 129 -9.99 -2.37 3.29
C TYR A 129 -8.63 -2.59 3.93
N ILE A 130 -8.49 -2.20 5.20
CA ILE A 130 -7.23 -2.30 5.94
C ILE A 130 -7.38 -3.33 7.03
N TYR A 131 -6.41 -4.24 7.12
CA TYR A 131 -6.35 -5.26 8.17
C TYR A 131 -5.07 -5.08 8.97
N VAL A 132 -5.19 -4.92 10.29
CA VAL A 132 -4.02 -4.85 11.16
C VAL A 132 -3.48 -6.25 11.38
N MET A 133 -2.48 -6.62 10.56
CA MET A 133 -1.91 -7.97 10.58
C MET A 133 -1.07 -8.25 11.82
N LYS A 134 -0.43 -7.21 12.39
CA LYS A 134 0.48 -7.34 13.53
C LYS A 134 0.74 -5.98 14.18
N GLY A 135 0.86 -5.99 15.51
CA GLY A 135 1.18 -4.79 16.30
C GLY A 135 -0.05 -3.92 16.55
N SER A 136 0.19 -2.63 16.76
CA SER A 136 -0.84 -1.64 17.02
C SER A 136 -0.50 -0.32 16.32
N ILE A 137 -1.51 0.43 15.91
CA ILE A 137 -1.36 1.72 15.22
C ILE A 137 -2.56 2.61 15.57
N PHE A 138 -2.36 3.93 15.63
CA PHE A 138 -3.48 4.87 15.75
C PHE A 138 -4.00 5.26 14.36
N LEU A 139 -5.30 5.12 14.15
CA LEU A 139 -6.01 5.75 13.04
C LEU A 139 -6.36 7.18 13.44
N ILE A 140 -5.80 8.15 12.72
CA ILE A 140 -6.04 9.59 12.97
C ILE A 140 -7.14 10.07 12.02
N LEU A 141 -8.24 10.58 12.58
CA LEU A 141 -9.38 11.13 11.85
C LEU A 141 -9.50 12.65 12.09
N ASP A 142 -10.41 13.31 11.38
CA ASP A 142 -10.62 14.76 11.52
C ASP A 142 -11.16 15.15 12.91
N GLU A 143 -11.91 14.27 13.58
CA GLU A 143 -12.52 14.55 14.88
C GLU A 143 -11.78 13.85 16.03
N ASP A 144 -11.35 12.61 15.85
CA ASP A 144 -10.78 11.78 16.90
C ASP A 144 -9.61 10.91 16.41
N GLN A 145 -9.20 9.97 17.27
CA GLN A 145 -8.22 8.95 16.96
C GLN A 145 -8.64 7.63 17.59
N VAL A 146 -8.40 6.53 16.89
CA VAL A 146 -8.75 5.18 17.34
C VAL A 146 -7.49 4.34 17.41
N GLN A 147 -7.22 3.73 18.58
CA GLN A 147 -6.15 2.75 18.69
C GLN A 147 -6.61 1.44 18.06
N LEU A 148 -5.85 0.98 17.07
CA LEU A 148 -6.07 -0.29 16.39
C LEU A 148 -5.03 -1.30 16.86
N ASN A 149 -5.45 -2.56 16.99
CA ASN A 149 -4.64 -3.69 17.38
C ASN A 149 -4.74 -4.82 16.35
N GLN A 150 -3.87 -5.81 16.47
CA GLN A 150 -3.89 -6.97 15.59
C GLN A 150 -5.28 -7.61 15.51
N GLY A 151 -5.76 -7.82 14.29
CA GLY A 151 -7.08 -8.37 13.98
C GLY A 151 -8.14 -7.31 13.66
N ASP A 152 -7.90 -6.05 13.99
CA ASP A 152 -8.83 -4.97 13.64
C ASP A 152 -8.89 -4.76 12.13
N THR A 153 -10.09 -4.45 11.65
CA THR A 153 -10.38 -4.18 10.25
C THR A 153 -11.00 -2.80 10.12
N ILE A 154 -10.53 -2.04 9.13
CA ILE A 154 -10.96 -0.67 8.84
C ILE A 154 -11.49 -0.66 7.41
N VAL A 155 -12.58 0.09 7.22
CA VAL A 155 -13.25 0.33 5.95
C VAL A 155 -13.41 1.84 5.78
#